data_AF-A0A949URV8-F1
#
_entry.id   AF-A0A949URV8-F1
#
_cell.length_a   1.000
_cell.length_b   1.000
_cell.length_c   1.000
_cell.angle_alpha   90.00
_cell.angle_beta   90.00
_cell.angle_gamma   90.00
#
_symmetry.space_group_name_H-M   'P 1'
#
loop_
_entity.id
_entity.type
_entity.pdbx_description
1 polymer ?
#
loop_
_entity_poly.entity_id
_entity_poly.type
_entity_poly.pdbx_seq_one_letter_code
_entity_poly.pdbx_strand_id
1 'polypeptide(L)'
;MPIIFALFICAATAVQALPQNDETVHEGVASCANSVCHGRATPKAGSEVNLNEYRIWLKNDAHSLAYKVLLNDKSKMIAANLGLPDAHTAKICLDCHADNVEPEYRGEKFQISDGVGCESCHGGSQNWLATHTSKDATHPQNIENGLYPLTDPDAKAELCLSCHQGTKDKLATHEIMGAGHPRLRFDMAVFSANQPRHYDRDADYYFRGKAEITPAKAWLSGLTHSAIKSLDLIQDHFDRGKVFPELALFDCHSCHHGMNEKRWNTSSVLLPGSVRLNLSQVRLLADVIEPLNLISKGELASLRKTLNAVNKGSQ
;
A
#
# COMPACT_ATOMS: atom_id res chain seq x y z
N MET A 1 -24.31 11.72 -16.55
CA MET A 1 -23.29 10.75 -17.01
C MET A 1 -23.06 11.05 -18.48
N PRO A 2 -22.09 11.89 -18.90
CA PRO A 2 -20.66 11.53 -18.91
C PRO A 2 -19.71 12.76 -18.93
N ILE A 3 -19.37 13.38 -17.78
CA ILE A 3 -18.44 14.54 -17.77
C ILE A 3 -17.32 14.40 -16.72
N ILE A 4 -17.36 13.40 -15.84
CA ILE A 4 -16.38 13.24 -14.77
C ILE A 4 -15.06 12.57 -15.25
N PHE A 5 -14.99 12.06 -16.47
CA PHE A 5 -13.82 11.32 -16.96
C PHE A 5 -12.74 12.15 -17.66
N ALA A 6 -12.92 13.47 -17.83
CA ALA A 6 -12.12 14.25 -18.77
C ALA A 6 -10.92 15.02 -18.18
N LEU A 7 -10.58 14.85 -16.88
CA LEU A 7 -9.51 15.64 -16.23
C LEU A 7 -8.41 14.82 -15.54
N PHE A 8 -8.23 13.56 -15.96
CA PHE A 8 -6.99 12.81 -15.75
C PHE A 8 -6.41 12.42 -17.12
N ILE A 9 -6.02 13.40 -17.92
CA ILE A 9 -4.98 13.20 -18.95
C ILE A 9 -3.66 13.66 -18.33
N CYS A 10 -3.28 13.04 -17.21
CA CYS A 10 -1.86 12.85 -16.93
C CYS A 10 -1.44 11.66 -17.79
N ALA A 11 -0.30 11.76 -18.46
CA ALA A 11 0.26 10.69 -19.26
C ALA A 11 0.03 9.35 -18.55
N ALA A 12 -0.70 8.44 -19.20
CA ALA A 12 -0.75 7.05 -18.79
C ALA A 12 0.66 6.49 -19.02
N THR A 13 1.57 6.75 -18.08
CA THR A 13 2.65 5.81 -17.81
C THR A 13 1.93 4.50 -17.57
N ALA A 14 2.26 3.48 -18.38
CA ALA A 14 1.72 2.15 -18.15
C ALA A 14 1.97 1.84 -16.68
N VAL A 15 0.88 1.75 -15.90
CA VAL A 15 0.99 1.46 -14.47
C VAL A 15 1.55 0.05 -14.42
N GLN A 16 2.84 -0.06 -14.12
CA GLN A 16 3.49 -1.34 -13.96
C GLN A 16 2.69 -2.15 -12.94
N ALA A 17 2.46 -3.43 -13.23
CA ALA A 17 1.77 -4.32 -12.31
C ALA A 17 2.43 -4.25 -10.92
N LEU A 18 1.62 -4.37 -9.87
CA LEU A 18 2.15 -4.52 -8.52
C LEU A 18 3.09 -5.74 -8.48
N PRO A 19 4.21 -5.70 -7.75
CA PRO A 19 5.18 -6.80 -7.69
C PRO A 19 4.56 -8.18 -7.47
N GLN A 20 3.61 -8.29 -6.54
CA GLN A 20 2.88 -9.54 -6.27
C GLN A 20 2.13 -10.15 -7.48
N ASN A 21 1.86 -9.35 -8.53
CA ASN A 21 1.10 -9.69 -9.72
C ASN A 21 1.91 -9.38 -11.00
N ASP A 22 3.22 -9.24 -10.91
CA ASP A 22 4.05 -8.86 -12.07
C ASP A 22 4.32 -10.01 -13.04
N GLU A 23 3.95 -11.25 -12.65
CA GLU A 23 4.13 -12.48 -13.43
C GLU A 23 5.59 -12.74 -13.82
N THR A 24 6.54 -12.26 -13.01
CA THR A 24 7.98 -12.49 -13.16
C THR A 24 8.53 -13.35 -12.04
N VAL A 25 9.67 -14.02 -12.28
CA VAL A 25 10.30 -14.83 -11.22
C VAL A 25 10.90 -13.93 -10.13
N HIS A 26 10.47 -14.17 -8.90
CA HIS A 26 11.06 -13.64 -7.67
C HIS A 26 12.16 -14.60 -7.20
N GLU A 27 13.42 -14.19 -7.32
CA GLU A 27 14.59 -15.02 -7.05
C GLU A 27 14.81 -15.29 -5.55
N GLY A 28 14.26 -14.46 -4.68
CA GLY A 28 14.38 -14.54 -3.23
C GLY A 28 15.47 -13.63 -2.66
N VAL A 29 15.32 -13.26 -1.39
CA VAL A 29 16.22 -12.31 -0.70
C VAL A 29 17.69 -12.78 -0.70
N ALA A 30 17.92 -14.09 -0.64
CA ALA A 30 19.26 -14.66 -0.68
C ALA A 30 20.02 -14.36 -2.00
N SER A 31 19.32 -14.05 -3.10
CA SER A 31 19.95 -13.58 -4.34
C SER A 31 20.63 -12.20 -4.15
N CYS A 32 20.09 -11.34 -3.29
CA CYS A 32 20.60 -10.00 -2.99
C CYS A 32 21.64 -9.99 -1.85
N ALA A 33 21.55 -10.95 -0.94
CA ALA A 33 22.15 -10.89 0.40
C ALA A 33 23.65 -11.17 0.52
N ASN A 34 24.36 -11.46 -0.59
CA ASN A 34 25.79 -11.78 -0.51
C ASN A 34 26.66 -10.52 -0.30
N SER A 35 27.88 -10.68 0.22
CA SER A 35 28.78 -9.57 0.58
C SER A 35 29.40 -8.81 -0.60
N VAL A 36 29.21 -9.27 -1.84
CA VAL A 36 29.61 -8.54 -3.05
C VAL A 36 28.44 -7.70 -3.58
N CYS A 37 27.21 -8.15 -3.34
CA CYS A 37 25.95 -7.46 -3.60
C CYS A 37 25.50 -6.66 -2.36
N HIS A 38 24.25 -6.77 -1.91
CA HIS A 38 23.65 -5.91 -0.90
C HIS A 38 23.86 -6.37 0.56
N GLY A 39 24.72 -7.36 0.79
CA GLY A 39 24.96 -8.00 2.09
C GLY A 39 26.18 -7.54 2.88
N ARG A 40 26.89 -6.50 2.45
CA ARG A 40 28.13 -6.04 3.12
C ARG A 40 27.89 -5.64 4.56
N ALA A 41 28.87 -5.90 5.42
CA ALA A 41 28.82 -5.51 6.83
C ALA A 41 28.79 -3.98 7.03
N THR A 42 29.48 -3.25 6.16
CA THR A 42 29.59 -1.79 6.16
C THR A 42 29.44 -1.25 4.73
N PRO A 43 28.97 0.00 4.55
CA PRO A 43 28.90 0.64 3.25
C PRO A 43 30.24 0.58 2.50
N LYS A 44 30.19 0.42 1.18
CA LYS A 44 31.39 0.46 0.33
C LYS A 44 31.63 1.88 -0.17
N ALA A 45 32.73 2.50 0.25
CA ALA A 45 33.14 3.81 -0.28
C ALA A 45 33.35 3.75 -1.80
N GLY A 46 32.86 4.76 -2.52
CA GLY A 46 32.97 4.86 -3.98
C GLY A 46 32.02 3.94 -4.76
N SER A 47 31.05 3.31 -4.09
CA SER A 47 29.96 2.57 -4.74
C SER A 47 28.73 3.49 -4.92
N GLU A 48 27.96 3.29 -5.98
CA GLU A 48 26.72 4.06 -6.26
C GLU A 48 25.56 3.74 -5.29
N VAL A 49 25.69 2.64 -4.56
CA VAL A 49 24.79 2.19 -3.51
C VAL A 49 25.62 1.66 -2.34
N ASN A 50 25.04 1.58 -1.15
CA ASN A 50 25.78 1.23 0.06
C ASN A 50 26.20 -0.24 0.09
N LEU A 51 25.49 -1.11 -0.64
CA LEU A 51 25.74 -2.55 -0.71
C LEU A 51 25.54 -3.25 0.65
N ASN A 52 24.81 -2.64 1.58
CA ASN A 52 24.48 -3.19 2.90
C ASN A 52 22.96 -3.19 3.19
N GLU A 53 22.14 -2.93 2.18
CA GLU A 53 20.69 -2.77 2.28
C GLU A 53 20.01 -4.01 2.86
N TYR A 54 20.49 -5.22 2.52
CA TYR A 54 20.00 -6.47 3.11
C TYR A 54 20.14 -6.48 4.64
N ARG A 55 21.23 -5.92 5.17
CA ARG A 55 21.44 -5.88 6.63
C ARG A 55 20.55 -4.84 7.30
N ILE A 56 20.25 -3.74 6.62
CA ILE A 56 19.30 -2.74 7.11
C ILE A 56 17.91 -3.37 7.16
N TRP A 57 17.48 -4.03 6.08
CA TRP A 57 16.22 -4.76 6.01
C TRP A 57 16.11 -5.80 7.14
N LEU A 58 17.10 -6.69 7.25
CA LEU A 58 17.10 -7.79 8.21
C LEU A 58 17.05 -7.33 9.68
N LYS A 59 17.68 -6.20 10.00
CA LYS A 59 17.88 -5.78 11.40
C LYS A 59 16.95 -4.66 11.85
N ASN A 60 16.56 -3.79 10.94
CA ASN A 60 15.92 -2.53 11.27
C ASN A 60 14.55 -2.38 10.60
N ASP A 61 14.24 -3.17 9.56
CA ASP A 61 12.97 -3.07 8.85
C ASP A 61 11.97 -4.10 9.38
N ALA A 62 10.79 -3.62 9.80
CA ALA A 62 9.70 -4.45 10.29
C ALA A 62 9.15 -5.41 9.21
N HIS A 63 9.33 -5.09 7.92
CA HIS A 63 8.95 -5.96 6.81
C HIS A 63 9.64 -7.33 6.84
N SER A 64 10.90 -7.39 7.30
CA SER A 64 11.64 -8.65 7.49
C SER A 64 11.04 -9.56 8.57
N LEU A 65 10.22 -9.00 9.46
CA LEU A 65 9.55 -9.73 10.54
C LEU A 65 8.11 -10.12 10.20
N ALA A 66 7.60 -9.72 9.03
CA ALA A 66 6.19 -9.84 8.68
C ALA A 66 5.68 -11.29 8.71
N TYR A 67 6.44 -12.24 8.14
CA TYR A 67 6.09 -13.65 8.19
C TYR A 67 6.10 -14.21 9.62
N LYS A 68 7.09 -13.80 10.42
CA LYS A 68 7.22 -14.24 11.82
C LYS A 68 6.01 -13.84 12.67
N VAL A 69 5.32 -12.76 12.33
CA VAL A 69 4.05 -12.38 12.99
C VAL A 69 2.98 -13.46 12.80
N LEU A 70 2.98 -14.20 11.69
CA LEU A 70 2.03 -15.29 11.41
C LEU A 70 2.29 -16.58 12.21
N LEU A 71 3.38 -16.63 12.99
CA LEU A 71 3.75 -17.79 13.80
C LEU A 71 3.45 -17.61 15.29
N ASN A 72 3.05 -16.42 15.72
CA ASN A 72 2.78 -16.13 17.13
C ASN A 72 1.37 -16.60 17.57
N ASP A 73 1.13 -16.60 18.88
CA ASP A 73 -0.14 -17.11 19.43
C ASP A 73 -1.36 -16.28 19.00
N LYS A 74 -1.17 -14.97 18.78
CA LYS A 74 -2.24 -14.09 18.31
C LYS A 74 -2.67 -14.43 16.88
N SER A 75 -1.73 -14.67 15.97
CA SER A 75 -2.06 -15.03 14.59
C SER A 75 -2.62 -16.44 14.48
N LYS A 76 -2.15 -17.39 15.29
CA LYS A 76 -2.79 -18.71 15.42
C LYS A 76 -4.24 -18.62 15.89
N MET A 77 -4.51 -17.79 16.91
CA MET A 77 -5.87 -17.52 17.38
C MET A 77 -6.74 -16.89 16.27
N ILE A 78 -6.21 -15.91 15.54
CA ILE A 78 -6.94 -15.28 14.42
C ILE A 78 -7.27 -16.33 13.34
N ALA A 79 -6.31 -17.17 12.93
CA ALA A 79 -6.54 -18.24 11.96
C ALA A 79 -7.60 -19.23 12.45
N ALA A 80 -7.52 -19.67 13.71
CA ALA A 80 -8.52 -20.55 14.31
C ALA A 80 -9.92 -19.94 14.32
N ASN A 81 -10.04 -18.65 14.68
CA ASN A 81 -11.32 -17.91 14.65
C ASN A 81 -11.91 -17.79 13.23
N LEU A 82 -11.05 -17.79 12.21
CA LEU A 82 -11.43 -17.79 10.79
C LEU A 82 -11.64 -19.20 10.21
N GLY A 83 -11.46 -20.26 11.01
CA GLY A 83 -11.53 -21.63 10.53
C GLY A 83 -10.38 -22.02 9.58
N LEU A 84 -9.28 -21.28 9.59
CA LEU A 84 -8.08 -21.56 8.82
C LEU A 84 -7.16 -22.51 9.60
N PRO A 85 -6.45 -23.45 8.94
CA PRO A 85 -5.51 -24.34 9.62
C PRO A 85 -4.41 -23.57 10.36
N ASP A 86 -3.73 -22.67 9.66
CA ASP A 86 -2.60 -21.90 10.17
C ASP A 86 -2.48 -20.56 9.43
N ALA A 87 -2.12 -19.49 10.15
CA ALA A 87 -1.94 -18.17 9.54
C ALA A 87 -0.76 -18.14 8.56
N HIS A 88 0.35 -18.80 8.88
CA HIS A 88 1.59 -18.78 8.09
C HIS A 88 1.56 -19.59 6.79
N THR A 89 0.46 -20.31 6.53
CA THR A 89 0.21 -21.04 5.27
C THR A 89 -1.03 -20.54 4.54
N ALA A 90 -1.87 -19.73 5.20
CA ALA A 90 -3.09 -19.21 4.61
C ALA A 90 -2.79 -18.07 3.63
N LYS A 91 -3.22 -18.22 2.37
CA LYS A 91 -3.03 -17.21 1.32
C LYS A 91 -3.47 -15.81 1.77
N ILE A 92 -4.64 -15.71 2.39
CA ILE A 92 -5.22 -14.44 2.87
C ILE A 92 -4.31 -13.69 3.87
N CYS A 93 -3.49 -14.41 4.64
CA CYS A 93 -2.51 -13.81 5.54
C CYS A 93 -1.20 -13.51 4.82
N LEU A 94 -0.73 -14.45 3.98
CA LEU A 94 0.53 -14.35 3.25
C LEU A 94 0.54 -13.21 2.24
N ASP A 95 -0.60 -12.89 1.62
CA ASP A 95 -0.73 -11.81 0.63
C ASP A 95 -0.27 -10.42 1.16
N CYS A 96 -0.25 -10.21 2.49
CA CYS A 96 0.26 -8.99 3.13
C CYS A 96 1.53 -9.20 3.96
N HIS A 97 1.82 -10.43 4.38
CA HIS A 97 2.90 -10.75 5.33
C HIS A 97 4.10 -11.46 4.71
N ALA A 98 4.04 -11.75 3.42
CA ALA A 98 5.11 -12.38 2.66
C ALA A 98 5.12 -11.87 1.21
N ASP A 99 6.19 -12.22 0.50
CA ASP A 99 6.28 -12.08 -0.95
C ASP A 99 5.44 -13.15 -1.68
N ASN A 100 4.12 -13.12 -1.51
CA ASN A 100 3.25 -14.25 -1.86
C ASN A 100 2.86 -14.31 -3.35
N VAL A 101 3.84 -14.40 -4.25
CA VAL A 101 3.63 -14.71 -5.68
C VAL A 101 3.24 -16.18 -5.87
N GLU A 102 2.62 -16.52 -7.00
CA GLU A 102 2.26 -17.90 -7.33
C GLU A 102 3.50 -18.82 -7.40
N PRO A 103 3.38 -20.13 -7.08
CA PRO A 103 4.52 -21.03 -6.96
C PRO A 103 5.44 -21.09 -8.19
N GLU A 104 4.90 -20.97 -9.39
CA GLU A 104 5.65 -20.96 -10.65
C GLU A 104 6.58 -19.74 -10.81
N TYR A 105 6.31 -18.67 -10.08
CA TYR A 105 7.11 -17.43 -10.08
C TYR A 105 8.11 -17.38 -8.94
N ARG A 106 8.31 -18.48 -8.20
CA ARG A 106 9.28 -18.54 -7.08
C ARG A 106 10.58 -19.16 -7.57
N GLY A 107 11.65 -18.37 -7.57
CA GLY A 107 12.99 -18.78 -7.98
C GLY A 107 13.63 -19.76 -6.99
N GLU A 108 14.80 -20.31 -7.36
CA GLU A 108 15.47 -21.37 -6.60
C GLU A 108 15.80 -20.97 -5.15
N LYS A 109 16.12 -19.69 -4.92
CA LYS A 109 16.49 -19.16 -3.60
C LYS A 109 15.33 -18.49 -2.87
N PHE A 110 14.13 -18.53 -3.44
CA PHE A 110 12.93 -17.94 -2.85
C PHE A 110 12.56 -18.64 -1.54
N GLN A 111 12.29 -17.85 -0.50
CA GLN A 111 11.80 -18.34 0.78
C GLN A 111 10.64 -17.48 1.24
N ILE A 112 9.42 -18.05 1.27
CA ILE A 112 8.24 -17.31 1.73
C ILE A 112 8.38 -16.81 3.18
N SER A 113 9.20 -17.51 3.97
CA SER A 113 9.50 -17.17 5.36
C SER A 113 10.37 -15.92 5.53
N ASP A 114 10.97 -15.40 4.46
CA ASP A 114 11.67 -14.11 4.49
C ASP A 114 10.71 -12.95 4.76
N GLY A 115 9.40 -13.15 4.60
CA GLY A 115 8.39 -12.12 4.81
C GLY A 115 8.32 -11.15 3.64
N VAL A 116 8.11 -9.87 3.92
CA VAL A 116 8.07 -8.82 2.89
C VAL A 116 9.52 -8.50 2.53
N GLY A 117 9.99 -9.14 1.46
CA GLY A 117 11.38 -9.11 1.00
C GLY A 117 11.69 -7.95 0.07
N CYS A 118 12.86 -8.03 -0.58
CA CYS A 118 13.31 -7.01 -1.54
C CYS A 118 12.33 -6.91 -2.73
N GLU A 119 11.97 -8.04 -3.31
CA GLU A 119 11.17 -8.14 -4.53
C GLU A 119 9.69 -7.81 -4.30
N SER A 120 9.18 -7.93 -3.06
CA SER A 120 7.84 -7.43 -2.69
C SER A 120 7.67 -5.92 -2.92
N CYS A 121 8.78 -5.16 -2.91
CA CYS A 121 8.80 -3.74 -3.19
C CYS A 121 9.43 -3.40 -4.55
N HIS A 122 10.45 -4.16 -4.96
CA HIS A 122 11.25 -3.87 -6.14
C HIS A 122 10.77 -4.60 -7.41
N GLY A 123 9.78 -5.49 -7.33
CA GLY A 123 9.38 -6.37 -8.43
C GLY A 123 10.26 -7.62 -8.49
N GLY A 124 9.75 -8.67 -9.14
CA GLY A 124 10.52 -9.89 -9.38
C GLY A 124 11.78 -9.60 -10.19
N SER A 125 12.90 -10.14 -9.74
CA SER A 125 14.23 -9.77 -10.25
C SER A 125 14.67 -10.52 -11.50
N GLN A 126 13.86 -11.45 -12.02
CA GLN A 126 14.15 -12.28 -13.20
C GLN A 126 14.85 -11.53 -14.34
N ASN A 127 14.36 -10.34 -14.68
CA ASN A 127 14.78 -9.60 -15.87
C ASN A 127 15.79 -8.49 -15.58
N TRP A 128 16.03 -8.15 -14.31
CA TRP A 128 16.94 -7.06 -13.94
C TRP A 128 18.05 -7.45 -12.96
N LEU A 129 18.02 -8.65 -12.35
CA LEU A 129 19.04 -9.12 -11.40
C LEU A 129 20.43 -9.16 -12.04
N ALA A 130 20.55 -9.68 -13.27
CA ALA A 130 21.84 -9.73 -13.96
C ALA A 130 22.26 -8.35 -14.49
N THR A 131 21.31 -7.60 -15.06
CA THR A 131 21.60 -6.39 -15.81
C THR A 131 21.86 -5.18 -14.91
N HIS A 132 21.27 -5.09 -13.71
CA HIS A 132 21.40 -3.91 -12.84
C HIS A 132 22.81 -3.65 -12.30
N THR A 133 23.72 -4.63 -12.39
CA THR A 133 25.14 -4.47 -12.02
C THR A 133 26.05 -4.18 -13.21
N SER A 134 25.50 -4.15 -14.42
CA SER A 134 26.27 -3.90 -15.64
C SER A 134 26.86 -2.51 -15.63
N LYS A 135 28.03 -2.34 -16.27
CA LYS A 135 28.72 -1.04 -16.33
C LYS A 135 27.84 0.08 -16.90
N ASP A 136 26.99 -0.26 -17.87
CA ASP A 136 26.10 0.69 -18.55
C ASP A 136 24.67 0.65 -17.99
N ALA A 137 24.47 0.02 -16.83
CA ALA A 137 23.15 -0.08 -16.20
C ALA A 137 22.66 1.31 -15.79
N THR A 138 21.43 1.64 -16.19
CA THR A 138 20.77 2.87 -15.77
C THR A 138 19.46 2.56 -15.06
N HIS A 139 19.03 3.47 -14.19
CA HIS A 139 17.77 3.28 -13.47
C HIS A 139 16.55 3.15 -14.40
N PRO A 140 16.40 3.96 -15.47
CA PRO A 140 15.30 3.77 -16.43
C PRO A 140 15.31 2.40 -17.11
N GLN A 141 16.49 1.90 -17.53
CA GLN A 141 16.59 0.55 -18.12
C GLN A 141 16.19 -0.54 -17.12
N ASN A 142 16.55 -0.39 -15.83
CA ASN A 142 16.12 -1.34 -14.81
C ASN A 142 14.60 -1.34 -14.66
N ILE A 143 13.96 -0.16 -14.73
CA ILE A 143 12.49 -0.04 -14.70
C ILE A 143 11.86 -0.70 -15.92
N GLU A 144 12.40 -0.46 -17.12
CA GLU A 144 11.97 -1.13 -18.36
C GLU A 144 12.10 -2.65 -18.27
N ASN A 145 13.10 -3.14 -17.52
CA ASN A 145 13.32 -4.55 -17.24
C ASN A 145 12.50 -5.09 -16.04
N GLY A 146 11.57 -4.31 -15.47
CA GLY A 146 10.66 -4.79 -14.42
C GLY A 146 10.99 -4.33 -13.00
N LEU A 147 12.02 -3.51 -12.77
CA LEU A 147 12.24 -2.88 -11.46
C LEU A 147 11.11 -1.91 -11.15
N TYR A 148 10.41 -2.09 -10.03
CA TYR A 148 9.31 -1.22 -9.64
C TYR A 148 9.80 0.22 -9.32
N PRO A 149 9.17 1.28 -9.86
CA PRO A 149 9.70 2.64 -9.81
C PRO A 149 9.42 3.36 -8.47
N LEU A 150 10.01 2.89 -7.38
CA LEU A 150 9.82 3.41 -6.01
C LEU A 150 10.23 4.88 -5.80
N THR A 151 10.94 5.49 -6.75
CA THR A 151 11.25 6.93 -6.73
C THR A 151 10.10 7.79 -7.27
N ASP A 152 9.14 7.17 -7.96
CA ASP A 152 7.88 7.80 -8.32
C ASP A 152 6.91 7.71 -7.13
N PRO A 153 6.36 8.84 -6.64
CA PRO A 153 5.51 8.83 -5.47
C PRO A 153 4.18 8.12 -5.69
N ASP A 154 3.63 8.15 -6.90
CA ASP A 154 2.32 7.57 -7.20
C ASP A 154 2.42 6.05 -7.31
N ALA A 155 3.48 5.54 -7.96
CA ALA A 155 3.81 4.12 -7.93
C ALA A 155 4.10 3.65 -6.50
N LYS A 156 4.88 4.40 -5.73
CA LYS A 156 5.15 4.07 -4.32
C LYS A 156 3.86 4.03 -3.48
N ALA A 157 2.97 5.01 -3.66
CA ALA A 157 1.69 5.05 -2.96
C ALA A 157 0.81 3.85 -3.32
N GLU A 158 0.74 3.53 -4.61
CA GLU A 158 0.00 2.38 -5.14
C GLU A 158 0.47 1.07 -4.52
N LEU A 159 1.79 0.83 -4.51
CA LEU A 159 2.42 -0.31 -3.89
C LEU A 159 2.13 -0.40 -2.39
N CYS A 160 2.46 0.65 -1.62
CA CYS A 160 2.34 0.60 -0.17
C CYS A 160 0.88 0.38 0.26
N LEU A 161 -0.06 1.08 -0.38
CA LEU A 161 -1.48 0.97 -0.07
C LEU A 161 -2.08 -0.38 -0.48
N SER A 162 -1.48 -1.11 -1.43
CA SER A 162 -1.93 -2.45 -1.79
C SER A 162 -1.97 -3.40 -0.58
N CYS A 163 -1.03 -3.27 0.37
CA CYS A 163 -1.01 -4.01 1.64
C CYS A 163 -1.62 -3.21 2.80
N HIS A 164 -1.29 -1.92 2.90
CA HIS A 164 -1.60 -1.10 4.08
C HIS A 164 -3.01 -0.51 4.10
N GLN A 165 -3.74 -0.60 3.00
CA GLN A 165 -5.18 -0.31 2.91
C GLN A 165 -5.93 -1.48 2.31
N GLY A 166 -5.31 -2.17 1.36
CA GLY A 166 -5.85 -3.33 0.67
C GLY A 166 -6.27 -3.03 -0.76
N THR A 167 -6.62 -4.09 -1.48
CA THR A 167 -7.24 -4.10 -2.79
C THR A 167 -8.53 -4.92 -2.74
N LYS A 168 -9.30 -4.94 -3.83
CA LYS A 168 -10.54 -5.75 -3.93
C LYS A 168 -10.32 -7.25 -3.66
N ASP A 169 -9.11 -7.74 -3.93
CA ASP A 169 -8.73 -9.15 -3.76
C ASP A 169 -7.88 -9.37 -2.51
N LYS A 170 -7.49 -8.29 -1.82
CA LYS A 170 -6.61 -8.29 -0.65
C LYS A 170 -7.06 -7.26 0.37
N LEU A 171 -8.05 -7.58 1.19
CA LEU A 171 -8.62 -6.65 2.16
C LEU A 171 -8.65 -7.27 3.56
N ALA A 172 -8.22 -6.50 4.57
CA ALA A 172 -8.51 -6.83 5.97
C ALA A 172 -9.99 -6.54 6.24
N THR A 173 -10.84 -7.52 5.93
CA THR A 173 -12.30 -7.44 6.11
C THR A 173 -12.70 -7.28 7.57
N HIS A 174 -13.95 -6.87 7.81
CA HIS A 174 -14.51 -6.81 9.16
C HIS A 174 -14.50 -8.17 9.86
N GLU A 175 -14.64 -9.27 9.12
CA GLU A 175 -14.49 -10.63 9.64
C GLU A 175 -13.07 -10.90 10.15
N ILE A 176 -12.04 -10.56 9.36
CA ILE A 176 -10.63 -10.68 9.76
C ILE A 176 -10.34 -9.82 11.00
N MET A 177 -10.90 -8.61 11.06
CA MET A 177 -10.79 -7.75 12.24
C MET A 177 -11.50 -8.34 13.46
N GLY A 178 -12.72 -8.88 13.26
CA GLY A 178 -13.50 -9.57 14.29
C GLY A 178 -12.81 -10.81 14.86
N ALA A 179 -12.02 -11.50 14.03
CA ALA A 179 -11.17 -12.60 14.45
C ALA A 179 -9.95 -12.17 15.29
N GLY A 180 -9.63 -10.87 15.33
CA GLY A 180 -8.59 -10.28 16.19
C GLY A 180 -7.48 -9.52 15.45
N HIS A 181 -7.57 -9.42 14.10
CA HIS A 181 -6.61 -8.63 13.33
C HIS A 181 -6.79 -7.13 13.61
N PRO A 182 -5.69 -6.36 13.80
CA PRO A 182 -5.81 -4.92 14.02
C PRO A 182 -6.34 -4.20 12.78
N ARG A 183 -7.05 -3.09 12.97
CA ARG A 183 -7.38 -2.20 11.85
C ARG A 183 -6.10 -1.60 11.26
N LEU A 184 -6.00 -1.63 9.93
CA LEU A 184 -4.90 -1.00 9.20
C LEU A 184 -5.00 0.53 9.25
N ARG A 185 -3.87 1.20 9.47
CA ARG A 185 -3.72 2.66 9.45
C ARG A 185 -2.40 2.99 8.78
N PHE A 186 -2.43 3.88 7.79
CA PHE A 186 -1.26 4.20 7.00
C PHE A 186 -1.29 5.64 6.52
N ASP A 187 -0.11 6.26 6.55
CA ASP A 187 0.18 7.56 5.99
C ASP A 187 1.56 7.46 5.32
N MET A 188 1.62 7.67 4.01
CA MET A 188 2.86 7.39 3.26
C MET A 188 4.03 8.27 3.71
N ALA A 189 3.78 9.52 4.11
CA ALA A 189 4.85 10.41 4.56
C ALA A 189 5.40 9.97 5.92
N VAL A 190 4.53 9.68 6.89
CA VAL A 190 4.93 9.24 8.22
C VAL A 190 5.65 7.89 8.15
N PHE A 191 5.10 6.93 7.41
CA PHE A 191 5.72 5.60 7.28
C PHE A 191 7.04 5.66 6.52
N SER A 192 7.14 6.46 5.45
CA SER A 192 8.42 6.66 4.74
C SER A 192 9.49 7.34 5.60
N ALA A 193 9.09 8.18 6.57
CA ALA A 193 10.02 8.82 7.50
C ALA A 193 10.50 7.86 8.61
N ASN A 194 9.66 6.92 9.03
CA ASN A 194 9.94 5.98 10.10
C ASN A 194 10.55 4.64 9.62
N GLN A 195 10.35 4.27 8.36
CA GLN A 195 11.03 3.12 7.77
C GLN A 195 12.53 3.40 7.64
N PRO A 196 13.42 2.45 7.97
CA PRO A 196 14.84 2.62 7.70
C PRO A 196 15.07 2.80 6.20
N ARG A 197 15.88 3.80 5.82
CA ARG A 197 16.21 4.02 4.41
C ARG A 197 17.20 2.96 3.94
N HIS A 198 16.95 2.42 2.75
CA HIS A 198 17.86 1.51 2.03
C HIS A 198 18.65 2.25 0.93
N TYR A 199 18.77 3.56 1.03
CA TYR A 199 19.44 4.41 0.05
C TYR A 199 19.91 5.69 0.71
N ASP A 200 20.97 6.27 0.16
CA ASP A 200 21.43 7.60 0.53
C ASP A 200 20.94 8.64 -0.49
N ARG A 201 20.88 9.88 -0.02
CA ARG A 201 20.43 11.04 -0.81
C ARG A 201 21.60 11.99 -1.04
N ASP A 202 22.64 11.46 -1.65
CA ASP A 202 23.88 12.16 -1.96
C ASP A 202 23.85 12.76 -3.37
N ALA A 203 24.98 13.35 -3.80
CA ALA A 203 25.09 13.95 -5.13
C ALA A 203 24.89 12.92 -6.26
N ASP A 204 25.33 11.67 -6.06
CA ASP A 204 25.14 10.57 -7.01
C ASP A 204 23.66 10.23 -7.20
N TYR A 205 22.89 10.16 -6.11
CA TYR A 205 21.45 9.91 -6.16
C TYR A 205 20.74 10.87 -7.14
N TYR A 206 21.01 12.17 -7.02
CA TYR A 206 20.41 13.19 -7.89
C TYR A 206 21.01 13.19 -9.30
N PHE A 207 22.31 12.90 -9.43
CA PHE A 207 22.98 12.79 -10.73
C PHE A 207 22.36 11.69 -11.61
N ARG A 208 21.95 10.57 -11.01
CA ARG A 208 21.23 9.48 -11.70
C ARG A 208 19.76 9.80 -12.02
N GLY A 209 19.36 11.06 -11.93
CA GLY A 209 18.02 11.53 -12.27
C GLY A 209 16.95 11.18 -11.23
N LYS A 210 17.33 10.68 -10.04
CA LYS A 210 16.37 10.37 -8.98
C LYS A 210 16.03 11.64 -8.21
N ALA A 211 14.74 11.85 -7.98
CA ALA A 211 14.26 12.94 -7.15
C ALA A 211 13.99 12.46 -5.72
N GLU A 212 14.15 13.37 -4.75
CA GLU A 212 13.58 13.13 -3.43
C GLU A 212 12.06 13.21 -3.52
N ILE A 213 11.38 12.21 -2.96
CA ILE A 213 9.97 12.36 -2.60
C ILE A 213 9.91 13.16 -1.29
N THR A 214 9.66 14.47 -1.40
CA THR A 214 9.53 15.33 -0.22
C THR A 214 8.36 14.88 0.66
N PRO A 215 8.37 15.14 1.98
CA PRO A 215 7.26 14.75 2.86
C PRO A 215 5.90 15.26 2.38
N ALA A 216 5.82 16.48 1.85
CA ALA A 216 4.59 17.04 1.30
C ALA A 216 4.11 16.26 0.05
N LYS A 217 5.04 15.90 -0.85
CA LYS A 217 4.71 15.09 -2.04
C LYS A 217 4.27 13.68 -1.65
N ALA A 218 4.98 13.06 -0.70
CA ALA A 218 4.62 11.75 -0.18
C ALA A 218 3.23 11.76 0.47
N TRP A 219 2.95 12.79 1.26
CA TRP A 219 1.67 12.93 1.94
C TRP A 219 0.52 13.13 0.94
N LEU A 220 0.69 14.04 -0.03
CA LEU A 220 -0.35 14.33 -1.01
C LEU A 220 -0.63 13.14 -1.93
N SER A 221 0.41 12.48 -2.45
CA SER A 221 0.26 11.28 -3.29
C SER A 221 -0.38 10.13 -2.50
N GLY A 222 0.09 9.86 -1.28
CA GLY A 222 -0.49 8.84 -0.40
C GLY A 222 -1.96 9.10 -0.07
N LEU A 223 -2.33 10.35 0.27
CA LEU A 223 -3.72 10.75 0.51
C LEU A 223 -4.59 10.57 -0.74
N THR A 224 -4.08 10.98 -1.89
CA THR A 224 -4.80 10.89 -3.17
C THR A 224 -5.09 9.45 -3.54
N HIS A 225 -4.07 8.57 -3.53
CA HIS A 225 -4.26 7.15 -3.80
C HIS A 225 -5.13 6.46 -2.74
N SER A 226 -5.01 6.84 -1.46
CA SER A 226 -5.85 6.30 -0.40
C SER A 226 -7.33 6.64 -0.61
N ALA A 227 -7.62 7.89 -1.03
CA ALA A 227 -8.97 8.33 -1.36
C ALA A 227 -9.55 7.59 -2.58
N ILE A 228 -8.77 7.45 -3.65
CA ILE A 228 -9.17 6.71 -4.87
C ILE A 228 -9.47 5.25 -4.52
N LYS A 229 -8.53 4.56 -3.86
CA LYS A 229 -8.71 3.16 -3.46
C LYS A 229 -9.91 2.95 -2.54
N SER A 230 -10.18 3.88 -1.63
CA SER A 230 -11.39 3.80 -0.78
C SER A 230 -12.66 3.83 -1.64
N LEU A 231 -12.72 4.69 -2.64
CA LEU A 231 -13.86 4.77 -3.56
C LEU A 231 -13.96 3.50 -4.43
N ASP A 232 -12.85 2.99 -4.94
CA ASP A 232 -12.81 1.76 -5.74
C ASP A 232 -13.30 0.55 -4.93
N LEU A 233 -12.85 0.40 -3.68
CA LEU A 233 -13.31 -0.66 -2.78
C LEU A 233 -14.80 -0.55 -2.46
N ILE A 234 -15.29 0.67 -2.22
CA ILE A 234 -16.71 0.93 -1.99
C ILE A 234 -17.53 0.57 -3.24
N GLN A 235 -17.07 0.99 -4.42
CA GLN A 235 -17.73 0.70 -5.69
C GLN A 235 -17.76 -0.81 -5.99
N ASP A 236 -16.60 -1.49 -5.95
CA ASP A 236 -16.51 -2.95 -6.16
C ASP A 236 -17.43 -3.71 -5.18
N HIS A 237 -17.49 -3.26 -3.93
CA HIS A 237 -18.37 -3.87 -2.94
C HIS A 237 -19.86 -3.76 -3.31
N PHE A 238 -20.31 -2.58 -3.74
CA PHE A 238 -21.70 -2.39 -4.18
C PHE A 238 -22.00 -3.13 -5.50
N ASP A 239 -21.06 -3.15 -6.43
CA ASP A 239 -21.20 -3.83 -7.73
C ASP A 239 -21.33 -5.35 -7.58
N ARG A 240 -20.66 -5.96 -6.60
CA ARG A 240 -20.77 -7.39 -6.30
C ARG A 240 -22.12 -7.79 -5.68
N GLY A 241 -22.95 -6.84 -5.26
CA GLY A 241 -24.34 -7.10 -4.84
C GLY A 241 -24.49 -8.09 -3.67
N LYS A 242 -23.54 -8.10 -2.73
CA LYS A 242 -23.63 -9.00 -1.56
C LYS A 242 -24.79 -8.57 -0.64
N VAL A 243 -25.52 -9.55 -0.09
CA VAL A 243 -26.68 -9.32 0.81
C VAL A 243 -26.28 -8.54 2.06
N PHE A 244 -25.08 -8.80 2.59
CA PHE A 244 -24.54 -8.09 3.75
C PHE A 244 -23.31 -7.27 3.33
N PRO A 245 -23.23 -5.99 3.76
CA PRO A 245 -22.15 -5.13 3.32
C PRO A 245 -20.83 -5.42 4.05
N GLU A 246 -19.71 -5.09 3.40
CA GLU A 246 -18.38 -5.16 4.02
C GLU A 246 -18.21 -3.97 4.96
N LEU A 247 -18.39 -4.22 6.26
CA LEU A 247 -18.42 -3.19 7.28
C LEU A 247 -17.09 -2.46 7.45
N ALA A 248 -15.96 -3.03 7.01
CA ALA A 248 -14.66 -2.34 7.03
C ALA A 248 -14.62 -1.09 6.14
N LEU A 249 -15.54 -0.98 5.16
CA LEU A 249 -15.67 0.18 4.28
C LEU A 249 -16.49 1.33 4.90
N PHE A 250 -17.07 1.10 6.09
CA PHE A 250 -17.88 2.05 6.82
C PHE A 250 -17.09 2.69 7.97
N ASP A 251 -17.55 3.85 8.46
CA ASP A 251 -16.98 4.48 9.64
C ASP A 251 -17.29 3.61 10.87
N CYS A 252 -16.25 2.97 11.41
CA CYS A 252 -16.34 2.11 12.58
C CYS A 252 -17.04 2.78 13.76
N HIS A 253 -16.90 4.11 13.94
CA HIS A 253 -17.54 4.83 15.05
C HIS A 253 -19.04 5.04 14.85
N SER A 254 -19.60 4.60 13.72
CA SER A 254 -21.04 4.48 13.54
C SER A 254 -21.63 3.33 14.36
N CYS A 255 -20.84 2.31 14.70
CA CYS A 255 -21.30 1.17 15.52
C CYS A 255 -20.48 0.99 16.81
N HIS A 256 -19.18 1.30 16.78
CA HIS A 256 -18.27 1.19 17.91
C HIS A 256 -18.17 2.50 18.70
N HIS A 257 -19.27 2.87 19.36
CA HIS A 257 -19.34 4.00 20.29
C HIS A 257 -20.23 3.66 21.49
N GLY A 258 -20.26 4.52 22.52
CA GLY A 258 -21.16 4.34 23.64
C GLY A 258 -22.63 4.47 23.22
N MET A 259 -23.48 3.51 23.61
CA MET A 259 -24.92 3.53 23.29
C MET A 259 -25.69 4.67 23.99
N ASN A 260 -25.07 5.35 24.95
CA ASN A 260 -25.61 6.51 25.65
C ASN A 260 -25.41 7.84 24.89
N GLU A 261 -24.62 7.85 23.81
CA GLU A 261 -24.36 9.04 23.02
C GLU A 261 -25.44 9.24 21.95
N LYS A 262 -26.29 10.26 22.11
CA LYS A 262 -27.22 10.69 21.05
C LYS A 262 -26.46 11.53 20.03
N ARG A 263 -26.23 10.99 18.82
CA ARG A 263 -25.48 11.68 17.75
C ARG A 263 -26.37 12.04 16.53
N TRP A 264 -27.64 11.66 16.56
CA TRP A 264 -28.63 12.08 15.56
C TRP A 264 -28.66 13.59 15.33
N ASN A 265 -28.71 13.99 14.06
CA ASN A 265 -28.79 15.37 13.62
C ASN A 265 -29.94 15.56 12.63
N THR A 266 -30.86 16.49 12.91
CA THR A 266 -32.01 16.82 12.03
C THR A 266 -31.61 17.34 10.66
N SER A 267 -30.35 17.75 10.48
CA SER A 267 -29.77 18.18 9.20
C SER A 267 -29.18 17.04 8.37
N SER A 268 -29.33 15.78 8.81
CA SER A 268 -28.92 14.62 8.04
C SER A 268 -29.88 14.33 6.90
N VAL A 269 -29.35 13.90 5.75
CA VAL A 269 -30.16 13.32 4.67
C VAL A 269 -30.29 11.80 4.80
N LEU A 270 -29.53 11.19 5.72
CA LEU A 270 -29.62 9.77 6.03
C LEU A 270 -30.72 9.54 7.06
N LEU A 271 -31.41 8.40 6.96
CA LEU A 271 -32.40 7.99 7.95
C LEU A 271 -31.71 7.71 9.31
N PRO A 272 -32.41 7.88 10.44
CA PRO A 272 -31.91 7.40 11.73
C PRO A 272 -31.50 5.92 11.64
N GLY A 273 -30.36 5.55 12.21
CA GLY A 273 -29.84 4.18 12.15
C GLY A 273 -28.92 3.87 10.96
N SER A 274 -28.81 4.74 9.95
CA SER A 274 -27.92 4.47 8.81
C SER A 274 -26.45 4.44 9.21
N VAL A 275 -25.68 3.51 8.63
CA VAL A 275 -24.23 3.39 8.81
C VAL A 275 -23.52 4.23 7.75
N ARG A 276 -22.57 5.08 8.17
CA ARG A 276 -21.88 6.00 7.26
C ARG A 276 -20.69 5.34 6.59
N LEU A 277 -20.46 5.62 5.31
CA LEU A 277 -19.25 5.18 4.60
C LEU A 277 -18.01 5.86 5.20
N ASN A 278 -16.86 5.17 5.21
CA ASN A 278 -15.61 5.77 5.62
C ASN A 278 -15.03 6.62 4.47
N LEU A 279 -15.43 7.90 4.40
CA LEU A 279 -14.99 8.85 3.37
C LEU A 279 -14.02 9.90 3.91
N SER A 280 -13.31 9.60 5.01
CA SER A 280 -12.42 10.53 5.69
C SER A 280 -11.30 11.04 4.78
N GLN A 281 -10.69 10.15 3.97
CA GLN A 281 -9.62 10.51 3.05
C GLN A 281 -10.13 11.35 1.88
N VAL A 282 -11.31 11.03 1.34
CA VAL A 282 -11.93 11.81 0.26
C VAL A 282 -12.27 13.22 0.73
N ARG A 283 -12.76 13.34 1.98
CA ARG A 283 -13.02 14.64 2.59
C ARG A 283 -11.75 15.45 2.79
N LEU A 284 -10.73 14.85 3.38
CA LEU A 284 -9.45 15.52 3.59
C LEU A 284 -8.85 15.97 2.26
N LEU A 285 -8.87 15.11 1.23
CA LEU A 285 -8.39 15.45 -0.10
C LEU A 285 -9.12 16.66 -0.68
N ALA A 286 -10.45 16.70 -0.60
CA ALA A 286 -11.24 17.83 -1.09
C ALA A 286 -10.82 19.16 -0.43
N ASP A 287 -10.48 19.14 0.87
CA ASP A 287 -10.05 20.33 1.59
C ASP A 287 -8.60 20.72 1.26
N VAL A 288 -7.74 19.75 0.95
CA VAL A 288 -6.32 19.96 0.60
C VAL A 288 -6.13 20.49 -0.81
N ILE A 289 -6.95 20.06 -1.78
CA ILE A 289 -6.83 20.48 -3.18
C ILE A 289 -7.49 21.83 -3.47
N GLU A 290 -8.33 22.34 -2.57
CA GLU A 290 -9.01 23.63 -2.75
C GLU A 290 -8.06 24.78 -3.09
N PRO A 291 -6.96 25.01 -2.34
CA PRO A 291 -6.05 26.12 -2.62
C PRO A 291 -5.26 25.92 -3.92
N LEU A 292 -5.18 24.68 -4.42
CA LEU A 292 -4.43 24.34 -5.64
C LEU A 292 -5.22 24.68 -6.91
N ASN A 293 -6.52 25.00 -6.80
CA ASN A 293 -7.40 25.30 -7.94
C ASN A 293 -7.36 24.24 -9.06
N LEU A 294 -7.18 22.96 -8.70
CA LEU A 294 -7.11 21.84 -9.67
C LEU A 294 -8.47 21.46 -10.26
N ILE A 295 -9.56 21.77 -9.55
CA ILE A 295 -10.94 21.54 -9.98
C ILE A 295 -11.74 22.82 -9.78
N SER A 296 -12.85 22.97 -10.52
CA SER A 296 -13.65 24.20 -10.41
C SER A 296 -14.26 24.33 -9.01
N LYS A 297 -14.44 25.57 -8.55
CA LYS A 297 -15.12 25.84 -7.26
C LYS A 297 -16.52 25.22 -7.20
N GLY A 298 -17.21 25.14 -8.33
CA GLY A 298 -18.53 24.49 -8.43
C GLY A 298 -18.47 22.99 -8.22
N GLU A 299 -17.50 22.29 -8.83
CA GLU A 299 -17.28 20.86 -8.63
C GLU A 299 -16.88 20.54 -7.19
N LEU A 300 -15.94 21.32 -6.63
CA LEU A 300 -15.53 21.14 -5.24
C LEU A 300 -16.69 21.38 -4.26
N ALA A 301 -17.51 22.41 -4.49
CA ALA A 301 -18.70 22.66 -3.69
C ALA A 301 -19.72 21.51 -3.81
N SER A 302 -19.89 20.95 -5.01
CA SER A 302 -20.75 19.79 -5.24
C SER A 302 -20.23 18.53 -4.52
N LEU A 303 -18.93 18.26 -4.60
CA LEU A 303 -18.28 17.16 -3.88
C LEU A 303 -18.46 17.31 -2.37
N ARG A 304 -18.14 18.48 -1.82
CA ARG A 304 -18.33 18.76 -0.38
C ARG A 304 -19.79 18.63 0.05
N LYS A 305 -20.73 19.12 -0.77
CA LYS A 305 -22.16 18.96 -0.51
C LYS A 305 -22.55 17.48 -0.44
N THR A 306 -22.06 16.67 -1.38
CA THR A 306 -22.30 15.23 -1.43
C THR A 306 -21.67 14.51 -0.22
N LEU A 307 -20.39 14.79 0.08
CA LEU A 307 -19.70 14.24 1.25
C LEU A 307 -20.40 14.63 2.56
N ASN A 308 -20.84 15.88 2.69
CA ASN A 308 -21.58 16.34 3.85
C ASN A 308 -22.94 15.64 3.94
N ALA A 309 -23.63 15.42 2.82
CA ALA A 309 -24.90 14.73 2.81
C ALA A 309 -24.75 13.29 3.36
N VAL A 310 -23.74 12.56 2.87
CA VAL A 310 -23.52 11.16 3.30
C VAL A 310 -22.81 11.02 4.66
N ASN A 311 -22.21 12.09 5.20
CA ASN A 311 -21.50 12.06 6.49
C ASN A 311 -22.20 12.81 7.63
N LYS A 312 -23.18 13.70 7.35
CA LYS A 312 -23.98 14.35 8.40
C LYS A 312 -24.84 13.28 9.08
N GLY A 313 -24.59 13.10 10.37
CA GLY A 313 -24.92 11.90 11.15
C GLY A 313 -26.32 11.32 10.97
N SER A 314 -26.35 10.03 10.66
CA SER A 314 -27.39 9.11 11.09
C SER A 314 -26.81 8.28 12.24
N GLN A 315 -27.65 8.05 13.26
CA GLN A 315 -27.36 7.45 14.59
C GLN A 315 -27.12 8.50 15.67
#